data_AF-A0A3M1BR91-F1
#
_entry.id   AF-A0A3M1BR91-F1
#
_cell.length_a   1.000
_cell.length_b   1.000
_cell.length_c   1.000
_cell.angle_alpha   90.00
_cell.angle_beta   90.00
_cell.angle_gamma   90.00
#
_symmetry.space_group_name_H-M   'P 1'
#
loop_
_entity.id
_entity.type
_entity.pdbx_description
1 polymer ?
#
loop_
_entity_poly.entity_id
_entity_poly.type
_entity_poly.pdbx_seq_one_letter_code
_entity_poly.pdbx_strand_id
1 'polypeptide(L)'
;MAHILHDQKNYNALMARRSLRLTPFTRFLLIMIIVAPLAFMGAAYYNGEDGWAKLKQLVGIDLAENPSVKDDDTTEIPKEPTKAESGTAEEEISNLKKLVGEQELKIKGLMEENEELRKRIEELEKQLTTEAQ
;
A
#
# COMPACT_ATOMS: atom_id res chain seq x y z
N MET A 1 -46.81 -30.96 -16.68
CA MET A 1 -45.58 -30.19 -16.96
C MET A 1 -45.26 -29.10 -15.93
N ALA A 2 -46.16 -28.73 -15.01
CA ALA A 2 -45.86 -27.76 -13.93
C ALA A 2 -45.18 -28.37 -12.69
N HIS A 3 -45.23 -29.70 -12.52
CA HIS A 3 -44.77 -30.37 -11.30
C HIS A 3 -43.26 -30.65 -11.25
N ILE A 4 -42.55 -30.50 -12.38
CA ILE A 4 -41.10 -30.76 -12.48
C ILE A 4 -40.28 -29.48 -12.24
N LEU A 5 -40.89 -28.31 -12.39
CA LEU A 5 -40.20 -27.01 -12.28
C LEU A 5 -40.05 -26.53 -10.83
N HIS A 6 -40.86 -27.03 -9.89
CA HIS A 6 -40.81 -26.60 -8.49
C HIS A 6 -39.61 -27.21 -7.74
N ASP A 7 -39.08 -28.34 -8.21
CA ASP A 7 -38.01 -29.07 -7.53
C ASP A 7 -36.61 -28.48 -7.83
N GLN A 8 -36.40 -27.96 -9.04
CA GLN A 8 -35.12 -27.36 -9.47
C GLN A 8 -34.64 -26.19 -8.60
N LYS A 9 -35.54 -25.34 -8.09
CA LYS A 9 -35.18 -24.17 -7.27
C LYS A 9 -34.57 -24.56 -5.91
N ASN A 10 -34.96 -25.71 -5.36
CA ASN A 10 -34.52 -26.12 -4.03
C ASN A 10 -33.13 -26.78 -4.02
N TYR A 11 -32.68 -27.36 -5.14
CA TYR A 11 -31.33 -27.93 -5.24
C TYR A 11 -30.23 -26.87 -5.21
N ASN A 12 -30.47 -25.71 -5.86
CA ASN A 12 -29.51 -24.60 -5.89
C ASN A 12 -29.36 -23.93 -4.51
N ALA A 13 -30.43 -23.87 -3.72
CA ALA A 13 -30.40 -23.35 -2.36
C ALA A 13 -29.64 -24.29 -1.39
N LEU A 14 -29.69 -25.60 -1.61
CA LEU A 14 -29.06 -26.61 -0.76
C LEU A 14 -27.52 -26.67 -0.94
N MET A 15 -27.03 -26.34 -2.13
CA MET A 15 -25.59 -26.33 -2.45
C MET A 15 -24.89 -25.00 -2.14
N ALA A 16 -25.62 -23.94 -1.81
CA ALA A 16 -25.10 -22.57 -1.71
C ALA A 16 -24.37 -22.22 -0.39
N ARG A 17 -24.24 -23.15 0.57
CA ARG A 17 -23.51 -22.90 1.84
C ARG A 17 -22.55 -24.03 2.19
N ARG A 18 -21.50 -24.21 1.38
CA ARG A 18 -20.26 -24.81 1.89
C ARG A 18 -19.49 -23.73 2.66
N SER A 19 -19.62 -23.71 3.97
CA SER A 19 -18.69 -22.95 4.82
C SER A 19 -17.33 -23.64 4.73
N LEU A 20 -16.35 -22.96 4.15
CA LEU A 20 -14.97 -23.43 4.11
C LEU A 20 -14.47 -23.45 5.56
N ARG A 21 -14.33 -24.66 6.12
CA ARG A 21 -13.72 -24.85 7.43
C ARG A 21 -12.22 -24.62 7.30
N LEU A 22 -11.79 -23.38 7.57
CA LEU A 22 -10.38 -23.04 7.63
C LEU A 22 -9.74 -23.67 8.87
N THR A 23 -8.63 -24.38 8.67
CA THR A 23 -7.82 -24.91 9.77
C THR A 23 -7.17 -23.75 10.54
N PRO A 24 -6.85 -23.91 11.83
CA PRO A 24 -6.13 -22.88 12.59
C PRO A 24 -4.78 -22.52 11.94
N PHE A 25 -4.11 -23.49 11.33
CA PHE A 25 -2.89 -23.24 10.55
C PHE A 25 -3.15 -22.34 9.34
N THR A 26 -4.24 -22.57 8.59
CA THR A 26 -4.61 -21.70 7.47
C THR A 26 -4.92 -20.27 7.94
N ARG A 27 -5.59 -20.11 9.08
CA ARG A 27 -5.83 -18.78 9.66
C ARG A 27 -4.52 -18.07 10.03
N PHE A 28 -3.57 -18.80 10.62
CA PHE A 28 -2.23 -18.29 10.91
C PHE A 28 -1.47 -17.89 9.65
N LEU A 29 -1.46 -18.75 8.61
CA LEU A 29 -0.80 -18.48 7.34
C LEU A 29 -1.35 -17.21 6.67
N LEU A 30 -2.69 -17.06 6.64
CA LEU A 30 -3.33 -15.87 6.07
C LEU A 30 -2.93 -14.58 6.80
N ILE A 31 -2.81 -14.63 8.13
CA ILE A 31 -2.31 -13.50 8.91
C ILE A 31 -0.84 -13.23 8.57
N MET A 32 -0.02 -14.28 8.47
CA MET A 32 1.41 -14.18 8.22
C MET A 32 1.71 -13.54 6.85
N ILE A 33 0.89 -13.79 5.84
CA ILE A 33 1.00 -13.12 4.52
C ILE A 33 0.88 -11.59 4.63
N ILE A 34 0.14 -11.07 5.61
CA ILE A 34 -0.01 -9.63 5.84
C ILE A 34 1.03 -9.11 6.84
N VAL A 35 1.25 -9.84 7.93
CA VAL A 35 2.15 -9.42 9.01
C VAL A 35 3.62 -9.47 8.59
N ALA A 36 4.02 -10.45 7.77
CA ALA A 36 5.40 -10.59 7.32
C ALA A 36 5.92 -9.38 6.51
N PRO A 37 5.23 -8.91 5.44
CA PRO A 37 5.68 -7.72 4.72
C PRO A 37 5.61 -6.45 5.59
N LEU A 38 4.65 -6.34 6.50
CA LEU A 38 4.57 -5.23 7.46
C LEU A 38 5.76 -5.23 8.44
N ALA A 39 6.12 -6.39 8.98
CA ALA A 39 7.25 -6.55 9.88
C ALA A 39 8.58 -6.26 9.17
N PHE A 40 8.72 -6.74 7.92
CA PHE A 40 9.87 -6.43 7.07
C PHE A 40 10.01 -4.92 6.84
N MET A 41 8.91 -4.24 6.51
CA MET A 41 8.89 -2.79 6.31
C MET A 41 9.22 -2.03 7.60
N GLY A 42 8.70 -2.48 8.75
CA GLY A 42 9.03 -1.90 10.06
C GLY A 42 10.51 -2.06 10.43
N ALA A 43 11.10 -3.22 10.15
CA ALA A 43 12.53 -3.46 10.35
C ALA A 43 13.41 -2.58 9.43
N ALA A 44 13.01 -2.44 8.16
CA ALA A 44 13.72 -1.57 7.22
C ALA A 44 13.64 -0.09 7.65
N TYR A 45 12.48 0.37 8.12
CA TYR A 45 12.32 1.73 8.64
C TYR A 45 13.24 2.01 9.83
N TYR A 46 13.40 1.04 10.74
CA TYR A 46 14.32 1.18 11.87
C TYR A 46 15.79 1.34 11.42
N ASN A 47 16.18 0.67 10.33
CA ASN A 47 17.52 0.75 9.75
C ASN A 47 17.71 1.97 8.80
N GLY A 48 16.67 2.78 8.60
CA GLY A 48 16.70 3.91 7.66
C GLY A 48 16.67 3.50 6.18
N GLU A 49 16.26 2.27 5.88
CA GLU A 49 16.18 1.73 4.53
C GLU A 49 14.74 1.81 3.98
N ASP A 50 14.59 1.91 2.65
CA ASP A 50 13.28 1.85 2.01
C ASP A 50 12.77 0.40 1.95
N GLY A 51 11.97 0.04 2.96
CA GLY A 51 11.35 -1.28 3.06
C GLY A 51 10.39 -1.59 1.92
N TRP A 52 9.79 -0.60 1.28
CA TRP A 52 8.88 -0.80 0.15
C TRP A 52 9.65 -1.17 -1.11
N ALA A 53 10.76 -0.49 -1.39
CA ALA A 53 11.64 -0.80 -2.50
C ALA A 53 12.23 -2.22 -2.36
N LYS A 54 12.79 -2.58 -1.20
CA LYS A 54 13.34 -3.92 -0.95
C LYS A 54 12.26 -5.01 -0.99
N LEU A 55 11.04 -4.72 -0.53
CA LEU A 55 9.94 -5.70 -0.58
C LEU A 55 9.53 -6.01 -2.03
N LYS A 56 9.52 -5.01 -2.92
CA LYS A 56 9.25 -5.24 -4.36
C LYS A 56 10.30 -6.16 -5.00
N GLN A 57 11.56 -5.90 -4.70
CA GLN A 57 12.69 -6.72 -5.14
C GLN A 57 12.58 -8.15 -4.59
N LEU A 58 12.21 -8.31 -3.32
CA LEU A 58 12.09 -9.62 -2.65
C LEU A 58 10.89 -10.45 -3.14
N VAL A 59 9.74 -9.81 -3.38
CA VAL A 59 8.54 -10.48 -3.88
C VAL A 59 8.61 -10.72 -5.40
N GLY A 60 9.65 -10.22 -6.08
CA GLY A 60 9.86 -10.44 -7.50
C GLY A 60 8.81 -9.76 -8.38
N ILE A 61 8.22 -8.66 -7.90
CA ILE A 61 7.26 -7.84 -8.65
C ILE A 61 8.00 -6.90 -9.63
N ASP A 62 9.31 -7.07 -9.79
CA ASP A 62 10.10 -6.44 -10.86
C ASP A 62 9.80 -7.10 -12.21
N LEU A 63 8.59 -6.84 -12.72
CA LEU A 63 8.30 -6.94 -14.14
C LEU A 63 9.01 -5.77 -14.82
N ALA A 64 10.28 -5.99 -15.15
CA ALA A 64 11.21 -5.08 -15.82
C ALA A 64 11.61 -3.84 -15.00
N GLU A 65 12.74 -3.92 -14.27
CA GLU A 65 14.01 -3.24 -14.61
C GLU A 65 15.05 -3.44 -13.49
N ASN A 66 16.22 -3.96 -13.87
CA ASN A 66 17.52 -3.91 -13.18
C ASN A 66 17.72 -4.46 -11.74
N PRO A 67 18.48 -5.57 -11.57
CA PRO A 67 18.98 -5.99 -10.27
C PRO A 67 20.27 -5.23 -9.90
N SER A 68 20.19 -4.36 -8.91
CA SER A 68 21.36 -3.94 -8.14
C SER A 68 20.98 -3.91 -6.67
N VAL A 69 21.39 -4.94 -5.92
CA VAL A 69 22.12 -4.81 -4.65
C VAL A 69 22.79 -6.17 -4.40
N LYS A 70 24.09 -6.13 -4.15
CA LYS A 70 24.97 -7.25 -3.79
C LYS A 70 24.74 -7.70 -2.35
N ASP A 71 25.30 -8.89 -2.07
CA ASP A 71 25.51 -9.58 -0.79
C ASP A 71 24.47 -10.71 -0.60
N ASP A 72 24.81 -12.00 -0.61
CA ASP A 72 26.07 -12.72 -0.51
C ASP A 72 25.83 -14.16 -1.03
N ASP A 73 26.90 -14.84 -1.41
CA ASP A 73 27.00 -16.27 -1.77
C ASP A 73 26.83 -16.72 -3.26
N THR A 74 27.97 -17.13 -3.82
CA THR A 74 28.19 -18.15 -4.87
C THR A 74 28.05 -17.80 -6.38
N THR A 75 29.23 -17.75 -7.02
CA THR A 75 29.61 -18.08 -8.42
C THR A 75 29.58 -17.00 -9.52
N GLU A 76 30.81 -16.71 -9.99
CA GLU A 76 31.28 -16.04 -11.20
C GLU A 76 30.45 -16.29 -12.48
N ILE A 77 30.09 -15.25 -13.26
CA ILE A 77 30.37 -15.06 -14.72
C ILE A 77 30.18 -13.56 -15.09
N PRO A 78 31.14 -12.88 -15.77
CA PRO A 78 31.01 -11.50 -16.24
C PRO A 78 30.33 -11.37 -17.61
N LYS A 79 29.32 -10.49 -17.74
CA LYS A 79 28.88 -9.90 -19.02
C LYS A 79 28.32 -8.49 -18.83
N GLU A 80 29.06 -7.51 -19.34
CA GLU A 80 28.52 -6.26 -19.89
C GLU A 80 27.60 -6.57 -21.10
N PRO A 81 26.55 -5.75 -21.37
CA PRO A 81 26.74 -4.50 -22.12
C PRO A 81 25.88 -3.30 -21.66
N THR A 82 26.54 -2.14 -21.59
CA THR A 82 26.20 -0.86 -22.24
C THR A 82 24.73 -0.57 -22.61
N LYS A 83 24.12 0.49 -22.03
CA LYS A 83 23.88 1.80 -22.69
C LYS A 83 22.78 2.65 -21.99
N ALA A 84 23.27 3.69 -21.31
CA ALA A 84 22.73 5.05 -21.22
C ALA A 84 21.28 5.30 -20.76
N GLU A 85 21.11 5.70 -19.50
CA GLU A 85 20.37 6.93 -19.14
C GLU A 85 21.24 7.74 -18.18
N SER A 86 22.09 8.58 -18.76
CA SER A 86 22.81 9.65 -18.07
C SER A 86 21.92 10.89 -18.07
N GLY A 87 20.82 10.87 -17.32
CA GLY A 87 20.32 12.09 -16.69
C GLY A 87 21.28 12.36 -15.53
N THR A 88 21.95 13.50 -15.50
CA THR A 88 22.96 13.75 -14.47
C THR A 88 22.31 13.67 -13.09
N ALA A 89 22.96 13.01 -12.12
CA ALA A 89 22.44 12.90 -10.75
C ALA A 89 22.07 14.28 -10.14
N GLU A 90 22.65 15.35 -10.66
CA GLU A 90 22.30 16.73 -10.32
C GLU A 90 20.87 17.15 -10.76
N GLU A 91 20.38 16.63 -11.89
CA GLU A 91 19.03 16.88 -12.39
C GLU A 91 17.98 16.19 -11.51
N GLU A 92 18.26 14.95 -11.08
CA GLU A 92 17.42 14.24 -10.12
C GLU A 92 17.34 14.98 -8.78
N ILE A 93 18.48 15.43 -8.24
CA ILE A 93 18.53 16.21 -6.99
C ILE A 93 17.74 17.52 -7.13
N SER A 94 17.83 18.19 -8.27
CA SER A 94 17.07 19.42 -8.57
C SER A 94 15.56 19.17 -8.60
N ASN A 95 15.14 18.08 -9.24
CA ASN A 95 13.74 17.69 -9.35
C ASN A 95 13.17 17.24 -8.01
N LEU A 96 13.93 16.47 -7.23
CA LEU A 96 13.57 16.07 -5.86
C LEU A 96 13.40 17.28 -4.95
N LYS A 97 14.32 18.25 -5.01
CA LYS A 97 14.23 19.48 -4.21
C LYS A 97 13.01 20.32 -4.55
N LYS A 98 12.65 20.42 -5.84
CA LYS A 98 11.41 21.08 -6.28
C LYS A 98 10.17 20.38 -5.75
N LEU A 99 10.13 19.04 -5.84
CA LEU A 99 9.01 18.24 -5.37
C LEU A 99 8.81 18.38 -3.85
N VAL A 100 9.90 18.36 -3.07
CA VAL A 100 9.84 18.59 -1.62
C VAL A 100 9.25 19.96 -1.31
N GLY A 101 9.71 21.02 -1.98
CA GLY A 101 9.17 22.37 -1.77
C GLY A 101 7.68 22.49 -2.13
N GLU A 102 7.26 21.85 -3.22
CA GLU A 102 5.83 21.83 -3.61
C GLU A 102 4.97 21.07 -2.59
N GLN A 103 5.48 19.95 -2.07
CA GLN A 103 4.80 19.18 -1.03
C GLN A 103 4.71 19.96 0.29
N GLU A 104 5.76 20.67 0.69
CA GLU A 104 5.74 21.54 1.88
C GLU A 104 4.68 22.64 1.76
N LEU A 105 4.57 23.28 0.59
CA LEU A 105 3.54 24.28 0.32
C LEU A 105 2.13 23.67 0.38
N LYS A 106 1.95 22.47 -0.18
CA LYS A 106 0.68 21.76 -0.13
C LYS A 106 0.28 21.39 1.30
N ILE A 107 1.22 20.89 2.10
CA ILE A 107 1.00 20.58 3.52
C ILE A 107 0.57 21.83 4.26
N LYS A 108 1.27 22.96 4.05
CA LYS A 108 0.92 24.23 4.68
C LYS A 108 -0.49 24.68 4.34
N GLY A 109 -0.86 24.64 3.05
CA GLY A 109 -2.22 25.01 2.62
C GLY A 109 -3.31 24.10 3.22
N LEU A 110 -3.07 22.78 3.24
CA LEU A 110 -4.00 21.84 3.85
C LEU A 110 -4.13 22.03 5.37
N MET A 111 -3.06 22.44 6.05
CA MET A 111 -3.11 22.76 7.48
C MET A 111 -3.92 24.02 7.75
N GLU A 112 -3.72 25.07 6.96
CA GLU A 112 -4.50 26.32 7.05
C GLU A 112 -6.00 26.06 6.78
N GLU A 113 -6.32 25.28 5.74
CA GLU A 113 -7.70 24.90 5.45
C GLU A 113 -8.34 24.10 6.59
N ASN A 114 -7.60 23.14 7.17
CA ASN A 114 -8.10 22.38 8.32
C ASN A 114 -8.33 23.27 9.54
N GLU A 115 -7.47 24.27 9.78
CA GLU A 115 -7.66 25.21 10.88
C GLU A 115 -8.90 26.07 10.66
N GLU A 116 -9.12 26.55 9.44
CA GLU A 116 -10.31 27.34 9.08
C GLU A 116 -11.59 26.52 9.23
N LEU A 117 -11.60 25.28 8.73
CA LEU A 117 -12.73 24.37 8.87
C LEU A 117 -13.04 24.09 10.35
N ARG A 118 -12.02 23.90 11.18
CA ARG A 118 -12.20 23.73 12.64
C ARG A 118 -12.86 24.95 13.28
N LYS A 119 -12.44 26.17 12.92
CA LYS A 119 -13.05 27.42 13.42
C LYS A 119 -14.51 27.54 12.99
N ARG A 120 -14.84 27.23 11.73
CA ARG A 120 -16.22 27.25 11.23
C ARG A 120 -17.11 26.23 11.95
N ILE A 121 -16.59 25.02 12.22
CA ILE A 121 -17.30 24.01 13.00
C ILE A 121 -17.58 24.54 14.40
N GLU A 122 -16.58 25.11 15.08
CA GLU A 122 -16.74 25.67 16.42
C GLU A 122 -17.78 26.82 16.46
N GLU A 123 -17.77 27.68 15.45
CA GLU A 123 -18.73 28.78 15.33
C GLU A 123 -20.17 28.27 15.10
N LEU A 124 -20.35 27.30 14.21
CA LEU A 124 -21.64 26.65 13.98
C LEU A 124 -22.14 25.92 15.22
N GLU A 125 -21.27 25.23 15.95
CA GLU A 125 -21.62 24.59 17.23
C GLU A 125 -22.10 25.62 18.25
N LYS A 126 -21.42 26.76 18.37
CA LYS A 126 -21.86 27.86 19.26
C LYS A 126 -23.24 28.39 18.87
N GLN A 127 -23.48 28.62 17.58
CA GLN A 127 -24.79 29.07 17.08
C GLN A 127 -25.90 28.08 17.40
N LEU A 128 -25.68 26.78 17.17
CA LEU A 128 -26.65 25.73 17.50
C LEU A 128 -26.95 25.65 19.01
N THR A 129 -25.93 25.82 19.86
CA THR A 129 -26.14 25.81 21.32
C THR A 129 -26.84 27.06 21.84
N THR A 130 -26.72 28.19 21.15
CA THR A 130 -27.41 29.45 21.52
C THR A 130 -28.84 29.52 20.99
N GLU A 131 -29.14 28.90 19.84
CA GLU A 131 -30.51 28.78 19.33
C GLU A 131 -31.35 27.73 20.09
N ALA A 132 -30.71 26.79 20.80
CA ALA A 132 -31.38 25.75 21.59
C ALA A 132 -31.73 26.17 23.03
N GLN A 133 -31.39 27.40 23.46
CA GLN A 133 -31.75 28.00 24.75
C GLN A 133 -32.86 29.05 24.59
#